data_AF-A0A1Q5JX79-F1
#
_entry.id   AF-A0A1Q5JX79-F1
#
_cell.length_a   1.000
_cell.length_b   1.000
_cell.length_c   1.000
_cell.angle_alpha   90.00
_cell.angle_beta   90.00
_cell.angle_gamma   90.00
#
_symmetry.space_group_name_H-M   'P 1'
#
loop_
_entity.id
_entity.type
_entity.pdbx_description
1 polymer ?
#
loop_
_entity_poly.entity_id
_entity_poly.type
_entity_poly.pdbx_seq_one_letter_code
_entity_poly.pdbx_strand_id
1 'polypeptide(L)'
;MTYVVTVDTQTPEGAPEMDPLQRAGAVSLLEQGFASVDAIEGPDGLEVDLLDSIVAVYPGGALLKVFVDAPSLELAEDAVASVVGELLDRSDLLSEWIVNRCEVELHPESVKESLDAAEGPNAPPGDPAARRDHHARTAQGPGSEPRPETDHAAESAAMRVTLSSMAGELRAFGPDMFGVIGEEDGDIDEEEDCAFATSAEDARLAAGALMHGTHLLVDELFQDLQILAQHRTTVAESEQPFWLLEGLPGRYALQYDVSFARRFLVTAIALTTRFTHGSFQHLSCVAEELVLRLLLEQAKSTLDLYGLLESGTSSALDSFADQVYEDMDHEWLYDDAADGIDEESALASLGVAPMGIKSWFTPFNEGRYVHPYAFDAQEGAGRE
;
A
#
# COMPACT_ATOMS: atom_id res chain seq x y z
N MET A 1 -19.05 16.73 -4.18
CA MET A 1 -17.73 16.15 -3.89
C MET A 1 -17.94 14.69 -3.56
N THR A 2 -17.06 13.82 -4.03
CA THR A 2 -17.14 12.39 -3.71
C THR A 2 -16.61 12.11 -2.31
N TYR A 3 -17.40 11.41 -1.51
CA TYR A 3 -17.04 10.96 -0.17
C TYR A 3 -17.16 9.44 -0.09
N VAL A 4 -16.28 8.83 0.71
CA VAL A 4 -16.37 7.41 1.05
C VAL A 4 -16.83 7.32 2.49
N VAL A 5 -17.99 6.68 2.70
CA VAL A 5 -18.57 6.51 4.04
C VAL A 5 -18.47 5.04 4.42
N THR A 6 -17.75 4.77 5.50
CA THR A 6 -17.62 3.43 6.08
C THR A 6 -18.68 3.25 7.16
N VAL A 7 -19.53 2.23 7.02
CA VAL A 7 -20.61 1.89 7.95
C VAL A 7 -20.41 0.49 8.50
N ASP A 8 -20.25 0.37 9.82
CA ASP A 8 -20.24 -0.92 10.52
C ASP A 8 -21.64 -1.23 11.05
N THR A 9 -22.20 -2.36 10.63
CA THR A 9 -23.48 -2.89 11.08
C THR A 9 -23.25 -4.17 11.87
N GLN A 10 -23.97 -4.34 12.97
CA GLN A 10 -23.79 -5.46 13.89
C GLN A 10 -25.06 -6.24 14.12
N THR A 11 -24.92 -7.56 14.22
CA THR A 11 -25.97 -8.46 14.73
C THR A 11 -26.31 -8.12 16.19
N PRO A 12 -27.54 -8.43 16.65
CA PRO A 12 -27.94 -8.18 18.04
C PRO A 12 -26.98 -8.78 19.06
N GLU A 13 -26.77 -8.07 20.18
CA GLU A 13 -25.89 -8.54 21.25
C GLU A 13 -26.34 -9.92 21.77
N GLY A 14 -25.43 -10.90 21.71
CA GLY A 14 -25.71 -12.29 22.11
C GLY A 14 -26.29 -13.19 21.01
N ALA A 15 -26.46 -12.69 19.78
CA ALA A 15 -26.75 -13.52 18.61
C ALA A 15 -25.58 -14.48 18.33
N PRO A 16 -25.85 -15.71 17.84
CA PRO A 16 -24.79 -16.61 17.41
C PRO A 16 -24.08 -16.04 16.17
N GLU A 17 -22.77 -16.24 16.09
CA GLU A 17 -21.98 -15.89 14.92
C GLU A 17 -22.53 -16.53 13.65
N MET A 18 -22.57 -15.76 12.56
CA MET A 18 -23.06 -16.22 11.27
C MET A 18 -22.14 -17.27 10.65
N ASP A 19 -22.72 -18.38 10.23
CA ASP A 19 -22.04 -19.39 9.43
C ASP A 19 -21.76 -18.90 7.98
N PRO A 20 -20.92 -19.62 7.20
CA PRO A 20 -20.58 -19.18 5.84
C PRO A 20 -21.78 -18.99 4.89
N LEU A 21 -22.86 -19.76 5.05
CA LEU A 21 -24.05 -19.65 4.22
C LEU A 21 -24.89 -18.44 4.63
N GLN A 22 -25.01 -18.20 5.94
CA GLN A 22 -25.66 -16.99 6.47
C GLN A 22 -24.93 -15.73 6.03
N ARG A 23 -23.59 -15.73 6.03
CA ARG A 23 -22.79 -14.60 5.53
C ARG A 23 -23.03 -14.33 4.04
N ALA A 24 -23.02 -15.36 3.21
CA ALA A 24 -23.33 -15.21 1.78
C ALA A 24 -24.77 -14.68 1.54
N GLY A 25 -25.73 -15.10 2.37
CA GLY A 25 -27.10 -14.58 2.33
C GLY A 25 -27.18 -13.10 2.72
N ALA A 26 -26.47 -12.70 3.78
CA ALA A 26 -26.42 -11.30 4.22
C ALA A 26 -25.77 -10.39 3.16
N VAL A 27 -24.68 -10.83 2.50
CA VAL A 27 -24.06 -10.11 1.38
C VAL A 27 -25.10 -9.87 0.30
N SER A 28 -25.78 -10.93 -0.15
CA SER A 28 -26.77 -10.83 -1.22
C SER A 28 -27.95 -9.92 -0.87
N LEU A 29 -28.38 -9.86 0.40
CA LEU A 29 -29.48 -9.00 0.83
C LEU A 29 -29.07 -7.53 0.84
N LEU A 30 -27.87 -7.23 1.33
CA LEU A 30 -27.33 -5.87 1.42
C LEU A 30 -27.00 -5.32 0.03
N GLU A 31 -26.35 -6.09 -0.85
CA GLU A 31 -26.06 -5.71 -2.23
C GLU A 31 -27.34 -5.44 -3.04
N GLN A 32 -28.35 -6.32 -2.92
CA GLN A 32 -29.66 -6.09 -3.55
C GLN A 32 -30.37 -4.87 -2.97
N GLY A 33 -30.17 -4.62 -1.67
CA GLY A 33 -30.64 -3.43 -0.99
C GLY A 33 -30.11 -2.17 -1.67
N PHE A 34 -28.79 -2.02 -1.74
CA PHE A 34 -28.15 -0.87 -2.39
C PHE A 34 -28.48 -0.74 -3.87
N ALA A 35 -28.52 -1.85 -4.62
CA ALA A 35 -28.90 -1.85 -6.04
C ALA A 35 -30.36 -1.39 -6.27
N SER A 36 -31.20 -1.38 -5.23
CA SER A 36 -32.59 -0.89 -5.28
C SER A 36 -32.75 0.59 -4.88
N VAL A 37 -31.66 1.27 -4.52
CA VAL A 37 -31.65 2.69 -4.16
C VAL A 37 -31.50 3.52 -5.42
N ASP A 38 -32.58 4.17 -5.85
CA ASP A 38 -32.58 5.03 -7.04
C ASP A 38 -31.97 6.42 -6.78
N ALA A 39 -32.11 6.93 -5.55
CA ALA A 39 -31.54 8.21 -5.08
C ALA A 39 -31.51 8.24 -3.55
N ILE A 40 -30.53 8.93 -2.96
CA ILE A 40 -30.46 9.12 -1.50
C ILE A 40 -30.96 10.53 -1.15
N GLU A 41 -32.00 10.62 -0.33
CA GLU A 41 -32.48 11.91 0.16
C GLU A 41 -31.79 12.22 1.50
N GLY A 42 -30.91 13.23 1.51
CA GLY A 42 -30.25 13.71 2.71
C GLY A 42 -31.20 14.50 3.63
N PRO A 43 -30.79 14.77 4.88
CA PRO A 43 -31.55 15.67 5.75
C PRO A 43 -31.70 17.03 5.04
N ASP A 44 -32.91 17.60 5.09
CA ASP A 44 -33.35 18.81 4.37
C ASP A 44 -33.76 18.66 2.89
N GLY A 45 -33.86 17.43 2.36
CA GLY A 45 -34.40 17.18 1.01
C GLY A 45 -33.40 17.48 -0.12
N LEU A 46 -32.11 17.49 0.20
CA LEU A 46 -31.02 17.55 -0.77
C LEU A 46 -30.71 16.14 -1.28
N GLU A 47 -30.64 15.97 -2.60
CA GLU A 47 -30.28 14.70 -3.21
C GLU A 47 -28.77 14.45 -3.07
N VAL A 48 -28.44 13.26 -2.60
CA VAL A 48 -27.10 12.68 -2.55
C VAL A 48 -27.07 11.54 -3.55
N ASP A 49 -26.11 11.59 -4.48
CA ASP A 49 -26.01 10.56 -5.52
C ASP A 49 -25.19 9.39 -4.99
N LEU A 50 -25.80 8.20 -4.94
CA LEU A 50 -25.08 6.95 -4.66
C LEU A 50 -24.29 6.56 -5.90
N LEU A 51 -22.97 6.51 -5.79
CA LEU A 51 -22.09 6.14 -6.87
C LEU A 51 -21.83 4.63 -6.88
N ASP A 52 -21.51 4.06 -5.71
CA ASP A 52 -21.23 2.64 -5.55
C ASP A 52 -21.34 2.19 -4.07
N SER A 53 -21.38 0.88 -3.83
CA SER A 53 -21.39 0.29 -2.50
C SER A 53 -20.65 -1.05 -2.47
N ILE A 54 -19.72 -1.22 -1.52
CA ILE A 54 -19.04 -2.48 -1.23
C ILE A 54 -19.61 -3.06 0.06
N VAL A 55 -20.01 -4.33 0.02
CA VAL A 55 -20.58 -5.05 1.16
C VAL A 55 -19.63 -6.19 1.59
N ALA A 56 -19.17 -6.15 2.83
CA ALA A 56 -18.38 -7.22 3.43
C ALA A 56 -19.05 -7.73 4.70
N VAL A 57 -19.38 -9.02 4.77
CA VAL A 57 -20.05 -9.63 5.94
C VAL A 57 -19.05 -10.46 6.75
N TYR A 58 -18.90 -10.14 8.03
CA TYR A 58 -18.08 -10.87 9.01
C TYR A 58 -18.99 -11.62 9.99
N PRO A 59 -18.50 -12.57 10.82
CA PRO A 59 -19.37 -13.41 11.67
C PRO A 59 -20.34 -12.66 12.59
N GLY A 60 -20.03 -11.42 12.98
CA GLY A 60 -20.84 -10.60 13.89
C GLY A 60 -21.65 -9.49 13.22
N GLY A 61 -21.57 -9.30 11.89
CA GLY A 61 -22.16 -8.12 11.25
C GLY A 61 -21.68 -7.91 9.81
N ALA A 62 -21.79 -6.68 9.31
CA ALA A 62 -21.29 -6.29 7.99
C ALA A 62 -20.69 -4.89 8.00
N LEU A 63 -19.58 -4.74 7.29
CA LEU A 63 -18.94 -3.48 6.98
C LEU A 63 -19.32 -3.06 5.56
N LEU A 64 -19.81 -1.84 5.40
CA LEU A 64 -20.27 -1.26 4.15
C LEU A 64 -19.36 -0.08 3.82
N LYS A 65 -18.79 -0.04 2.61
CA LYS A 65 -18.18 1.19 2.09
C LYS A 65 -19.11 1.76 1.03
N VAL A 66 -19.63 2.97 1.26
CA VAL A 66 -20.63 3.60 0.42
C VAL A 66 -20.03 4.86 -0.18
N PHE A 67 -20.01 4.94 -1.51
CA PHE A 67 -19.45 6.04 -2.27
C PHE A 67 -20.57 6.97 -2.67
N VAL A 68 -20.52 8.23 -2.25
CA VAL A 68 -21.58 9.20 -2.52
C VAL A 68 -21.04 10.52 -3.03
N ASP A 69 -21.76 11.16 -3.94
CA ASP A 69 -21.55 12.57 -4.27
C ASP A 69 -22.47 13.44 -3.38
N ALA A 70 -21.85 14.23 -2.51
CA ALA A 70 -22.56 15.10 -1.60
C ALA A 70 -21.94 16.52 -1.58
N PRO A 71 -22.71 17.54 -1.18
CA PRO A 71 -22.20 18.90 -1.05
C PRO A 71 -21.37 19.13 0.23
N SER A 72 -21.47 18.25 1.23
CA SER A 72 -20.64 18.28 2.44
C SER A 72 -20.45 16.89 3.04
N LEU A 73 -19.41 16.75 3.88
CA LEU A 73 -19.11 15.52 4.61
C LEU A 73 -20.24 15.12 5.58
N GLU A 74 -20.79 16.08 6.33
CA GLU A 74 -21.90 15.84 7.26
C GLU A 74 -23.13 15.30 6.51
N LEU A 75 -23.42 15.86 5.33
CA LEU A 75 -24.53 15.37 4.50
C LEU A 75 -24.26 13.98 3.92
N ALA A 76 -23.02 13.67 3.56
CA ALA A 76 -22.65 12.32 3.11
C ALA A 76 -22.86 11.28 4.22
N GLU A 77 -22.39 11.58 5.44
CA GLU A 77 -22.50 10.68 6.59
C GLU A 77 -23.97 10.42 6.97
N ASP A 78 -24.76 11.49 7.12
CA ASP A 78 -26.16 11.41 7.52
C ASP A 78 -27.02 10.69 6.47
N ALA A 79 -26.79 11.00 5.18
CA ALA A 79 -27.50 10.39 4.07
C ALA A 79 -27.24 8.87 3.98
N VAL A 80 -25.96 8.48 4.09
CA VAL A 80 -25.57 7.06 4.06
C VAL A 80 -26.08 6.33 5.30
N ALA A 81 -25.96 6.91 6.50
CA ALA A 81 -26.47 6.30 7.73
C ALA A 81 -27.99 6.07 7.65
N SER A 82 -28.74 7.02 7.08
CA SER A 82 -30.18 6.89 6.88
C SER A 82 -30.51 5.75 5.91
N VAL A 83 -29.85 5.69 4.75
CA VAL A 83 -30.08 4.63 3.74
C VAL A 83 -29.75 3.25 4.29
N VAL A 84 -28.61 3.10 4.97
CA VAL A 84 -28.25 1.81 5.59
C VAL A 84 -29.30 1.40 6.63
N GLY A 85 -29.74 2.32 7.48
CA GLY A 85 -30.82 2.05 8.43
C GLY A 85 -32.10 1.56 7.74
N GLU A 86 -32.54 2.24 6.68
CA GLU A 86 -33.71 1.84 5.90
C GLU A 86 -33.54 0.48 5.21
N LEU A 87 -32.34 0.17 4.72
CA LEU A 87 -32.03 -1.12 4.09
C LEU A 87 -32.10 -2.26 5.10
N LEU A 88 -31.59 -2.06 6.31
CA LEU A 88 -31.70 -3.04 7.39
C LEU A 88 -33.17 -3.25 7.78
N ASP A 89 -33.94 -2.17 7.96
CA ASP A 89 -35.37 -2.21 8.33
C ASP A 89 -36.26 -2.87 7.27
N ARG A 90 -35.89 -2.77 5.98
CA ARG A 90 -36.66 -3.34 4.86
C ARG A 90 -36.57 -4.87 4.81
N SER A 91 -35.52 -5.45 5.40
CA SER A 91 -35.29 -6.90 5.39
C SER A 91 -35.68 -7.51 6.73
N ASP A 92 -36.70 -8.37 6.75
CA ASP A 92 -37.10 -9.13 7.95
C ASP A 92 -35.94 -9.92 8.60
N LEU A 93 -34.89 -10.22 7.82
CA LEU A 93 -33.72 -10.98 8.28
C LEU A 93 -32.61 -10.09 8.86
N LEU A 94 -32.60 -8.80 8.53
CA LEU A 94 -31.59 -7.83 8.97
C LEU A 94 -32.16 -6.74 9.88
N SER A 95 -33.47 -6.68 10.09
CA SER A 95 -34.16 -5.61 10.82
C SER A 95 -33.76 -5.48 12.30
N GLU A 96 -33.10 -6.48 12.87
CA GLU A 96 -32.57 -6.40 14.24
C GLU A 96 -31.09 -5.96 14.29
N TRP A 97 -30.45 -5.77 13.14
CA TRP A 97 -29.08 -5.28 13.07
C TRP A 97 -29.03 -3.78 13.36
N ILE A 98 -27.95 -3.35 13.99
CA ILE A 98 -27.75 -1.95 14.36
C ILE A 98 -26.55 -1.37 13.61
N VAL A 99 -26.65 -0.09 13.21
CA VAL A 99 -25.49 0.69 12.77
C VAL A 99 -24.69 1.06 14.02
N ASN A 100 -23.51 0.48 14.16
CA ASN A 100 -22.62 0.70 15.31
C ASN A 100 -21.69 1.91 15.07
N ARG A 101 -21.21 2.09 13.84
CA ARG A 101 -20.30 3.17 13.46
C ARG A 101 -20.59 3.62 12.03
N CYS A 102 -20.56 4.92 11.78
CA CYS A 102 -20.63 5.54 10.46
C CYS A 102 -19.56 6.62 10.44
N GLU A 103 -18.59 6.55 9.53
CA GLU A 103 -17.51 7.53 9.45
C GLU A 103 -17.16 7.84 7.99
N VAL A 104 -16.82 9.10 7.73
CA VAL A 104 -16.43 9.55 6.40
C VAL A 104 -14.91 9.59 6.27
N GLU A 105 -14.39 8.84 5.31
CA GLU A 105 -13.01 8.93 4.85
C GLU A 105 -12.92 10.00 3.75
N LEU A 106 -12.04 11.00 3.93
CA LEU A 106 -11.79 12.03 2.93
C LEU A 106 -10.87 11.49 1.84
N HIS A 107 -11.25 11.68 0.57
CA HIS A 107 -10.40 11.35 -0.57
C HIS A 107 -9.08 12.16 -0.53
N PRO A 108 -7.91 11.55 -0.80
CA PRO A 108 -6.60 12.21 -0.67
C PRO A 108 -6.44 13.49 -1.52
N GLU A 109 -7.05 13.57 -2.71
CA GLU A 109 -7.08 14.84 -3.48
C GLU A 109 -7.98 15.91 -2.85
N SER A 110 -9.04 15.54 -2.13
CA SER A 110 -9.88 16.48 -1.38
C SER A 110 -9.24 16.88 -0.04
N VAL A 111 -8.43 15.98 0.55
CA VAL A 111 -7.51 16.32 1.66
C VAL A 111 -6.50 17.35 1.18
N LYS A 112 -5.89 17.16 0.01
CA LYS A 112 -4.97 18.11 -0.61
C LYS A 112 -5.64 19.45 -0.95
N GLU A 113 -6.85 19.45 -1.53
CA GLU A 113 -7.61 20.68 -1.81
C GLU A 113 -8.04 21.39 -0.51
N SER A 114 -8.39 20.64 0.54
CA SER A 114 -8.67 21.19 1.88
C SER A 114 -7.41 21.69 2.61
N LEU A 115 -6.26 21.06 2.38
CA LEU A 115 -4.95 21.50 2.89
C LEU A 115 -4.46 22.74 2.15
N ASP A 116 -4.68 22.81 0.84
CA ASP A 116 -4.38 23.97 -0.01
C ASP A 116 -5.31 25.16 0.33
N ALA A 117 -6.55 24.88 0.73
CA ALA A 117 -7.47 25.90 1.26
C ALA A 117 -7.12 26.39 2.68
N ALA A 118 -6.22 25.71 3.39
CA ALA A 118 -5.78 26.06 4.74
C ALA A 118 -4.66 27.12 4.77
N GLU A 119 -4.70 28.13 3.88
CA GLU A 119 -3.86 29.33 3.96
C GLU A 119 -4.28 30.25 5.14
N GLY A 120 -4.04 29.77 6.35
CA GLY A 120 -4.19 30.53 7.59
C GLY A 120 -2.84 30.94 8.19
N PRO A 121 -2.82 31.78 9.24
CA PRO A 121 -1.60 32.18 9.95
C PRO A 121 -0.84 31.02 10.64
N ASN A 122 -1.37 29.80 10.55
CA ASN A 122 -0.78 28.55 11.07
C ASN A 122 -0.37 27.56 9.95
N ALA A 123 -0.42 27.95 8.67
CA ALA A 123 0.01 27.08 7.57
C ALA A 123 1.51 26.74 7.69
N PRO A 124 1.93 25.47 7.48
CA PRO A 124 3.34 25.09 7.51
C PRO A 124 4.14 25.85 6.45
N PRO A 125 5.43 26.16 6.70
CA PRO A 125 6.27 26.82 5.70
C PRO A 125 6.33 26.03 4.39
N GLY A 126 6.26 26.74 3.25
CA GLY A 126 6.38 26.14 1.91
C GLY A 126 7.77 25.54 1.62
N ASP A 127 8.81 25.99 2.32
CA ASP A 127 10.17 25.47 2.24
C ASP A 127 10.33 24.17 3.07
N PRO A 128 10.74 23.04 2.47
CA PRO A 128 10.97 21.77 3.16
C PRO A 128 11.93 21.88 4.35
N ALA A 129 12.98 22.71 4.26
CA ALA A 129 13.94 22.89 5.34
C ALA A 129 13.31 23.65 6.53
N ALA A 130 12.57 24.73 6.25
CA ALA A 130 11.84 25.47 7.26
C ALA A 130 10.70 24.66 7.89
N ARG A 131 10.08 23.75 7.13
CA ARG A 131 9.04 22.82 7.61
C ARG A 131 9.62 21.79 8.58
N ARG A 132 10.78 21.21 8.26
CA ARG A 132 11.55 20.32 9.14
C ARG A 132 11.95 21.01 10.44
N ASP A 133 12.43 22.26 10.37
CA ASP A 133 12.77 23.05 11.56
C ASP A 133 11.56 23.37 12.43
N HIS A 134 10.40 23.63 11.79
CA HIS A 134 9.14 23.86 12.49
C HIS A 134 8.68 22.60 13.23
N HIS A 135 8.65 21.43 12.56
CA HIS A 135 8.28 20.16 13.20
C HIS A 135 9.28 19.74 14.28
N ALA A 136 10.59 19.97 14.08
CA ALA A 136 11.61 19.72 15.09
C ALA A 136 11.42 20.57 16.35
N ARG A 137 10.92 21.81 16.22
CA ARG A 137 10.58 22.69 17.35
C ARG A 137 9.30 22.28 18.06
N THR A 138 8.31 21.77 17.34
CA THR A 138 7.02 21.35 17.92
C THR A 138 7.10 19.97 18.60
N ALA A 139 7.98 19.08 18.12
CA ALA A 139 8.29 17.80 18.77
C ALA A 139 9.12 17.95 20.06
N GLN A 140 9.74 19.11 20.28
CA GLN A 140 10.42 19.46 21.54
C GLN A 140 9.40 19.99 22.56
N GLY A 141 8.56 19.09 23.08
CA GLY A 141 7.80 19.36 24.30
C GLY A 141 8.74 19.70 25.47
N PRO A 142 8.24 20.36 26.53
CA PRO A 142 9.06 20.77 27.67
C PRO A 142 9.52 19.53 28.46
N GLY A 143 10.65 18.94 28.06
CA GLY A 143 11.22 17.75 28.70
C GLY A 143 12.18 16.93 27.84
N SER A 144 12.23 17.14 26.53
CA SER A 144 13.16 16.43 25.65
C SER A 144 14.50 17.18 25.61
N GLU A 145 15.54 16.65 26.25
CA GLU A 145 16.90 17.19 26.08
C GLU A 145 17.31 17.04 24.61
N PRO A 146 17.74 18.13 23.92
CA PRO A 146 18.19 18.03 22.55
C PRO A 146 19.44 17.14 22.49
N ARG A 147 19.36 16.05 21.71
CA ARG A 147 20.49 15.15 21.49
C ARG A 147 21.63 15.94 20.84
N PRO A 148 22.88 15.83 21.31
CA PRO A 148 23.97 16.64 20.77
C PRO A 148 24.25 16.27 19.30
N GLU A 149 24.40 17.29 18.44
CA GLU A 149 24.63 17.16 16.99
C GLU A 149 25.81 16.24 16.62
N THR A 150 26.79 16.12 17.54
CA THR A 150 27.95 15.23 17.39
C THR A 150 27.57 13.75 17.33
N ASP A 151 26.49 13.34 18.00
CA ASP A 151 26.06 11.94 18.03
C ASP A 151 25.42 11.55 16.69
N HIS A 152 24.63 12.45 16.08
CA HIS A 152 24.03 12.21 14.75
C HIS A 152 25.06 12.12 13.63
N ALA A 153 26.08 12.99 13.63
CA ALA A 153 27.13 12.94 12.62
C ALA A 153 27.95 11.64 12.72
N ALA A 154 28.23 11.17 13.94
CA ALA A 154 28.92 9.90 14.17
C ALA A 154 28.08 8.69 13.72
N GLU A 155 26.77 8.68 14.02
CA GLU A 155 25.84 7.63 13.59
C GLU A 155 25.68 7.61 12.05
N SER A 156 25.54 8.77 11.41
CA SER A 156 25.48 8.88 9.94
C SER A 156 26.76 8.35 9.28
N ALA A 157 27.93 8.71 9.81
CA ALA A 157 29.21 8.20 9.33
C ALA A 157 29.34 6.67 9.51
N ALA A 158 28.90 6.14 10.66
CA ALA A 158 28.89 4.71 10.92
C ALA A 158 27.93 3.97 9.97
N MET A 159 26.74 4.52 9.74
CA MET A 159 25.77 3.92 8.82
C MET A 159 26.29 3.93 7.38
N ARG A 160 26.91 5.03 6.92
CA ARG A 160 27.56 5.11 5.60
C ARG A 160 28.57 3.97 5.39
N VAL A 161 29.40 3.69 6.39
CA VAL A 161 30.37 2.58 6.36
C VAL A 161 29.65 1.22 6.28
N THR A 162 28.62 1.03 7.10
CA THR A 162 27.81 -0.21 7.09
C THR A 162 27.19 -0.46 5.73
N LEU A 163 26.41 0.49 5.19
CA LEU A 163 25.76 0.36 3.89
C LEU A 163 26.79 0.09 2.78
N SER A 164 27.88 0.86 2.75
CA SER A 164 28.95 0.67 1.77
C SER A 164 29.57 -0.74 1.82
N SER A 165 29.65 -1.35 2.99
CA SER A 165 30.20 -2.70 3.16
C SER A 165 29.24 -3.80 2.68
N MET A 166 27.92 -3.56 2.77
CA MET A 166 26.88 -4.50 2.36
C MET A 166 26.61 -4.48 0.85
N ALA A 167 26.97 -3.41 0.15
CA ALA A 167 26.67 -3.21 -1.27
C ALA A 167 27.09 -4.39 -2.17
N GLY A 168 28.26 -5.00 -1.89
CA GLY A 168 28.76 -6.16 -2.66
C GLY A 168 27.99 -7.46 -2.46
N GLU A 169 27.04 -7.50 -1.53
CA GLU A 169 26.17 -8.65 -1.31
C GLU A 169 25.01 -8.70 -2.32
N LEU A 170 24.69 -7.58 -2.96
CA LEU A 170 23.65 -7.47 -3.98
C LEU A 170 24.17 -7.94 -5.36
N ARG A 171 24.56 -9.21 -5.45
CA ARG A 171 25.37 -9.77 -6.55
C ARG A 171 24.68 -9.79 -7.92
N ALA A 172 23.36 -9.65 -7.97
CA ALA A 172 22.61 -9.62 -9.21
C ALA A 172 22.78 -8.33 -10.01
N PHE A 173 23.25 -7.25 -9.39
CA PHE A 173 23.22 -5.93 -9.98
C PHE A 173 24.60 -5.26 -9.93
N GLY A 174 25.08 -4.81 -11.10
CA GLY A 174 26.27 -4.00 -11.21
C GLY A 174 26.00 -2.51 -10.96
N PRO A 175 27.03 -1.66 -10.90
CA PRO A 175 26.87 -0.20 -10.75
C PRO A 175 26.06 0.46 -11.87
N ASP A 176 26.09 -0.11 -13.08
CA ASP A 176 25.30 0.29 -14.25
C ASP A 176 23.79 0.25 -13.97
N MET A 177 23.34 -0.73 -13.19
CA MET A 177 21.94 -0.83 -12.73
C MET A 177 21.52 0.34 -11.82
N PHE A 178 22.46 1.16 -11.35
CA PHE A 178 22.21 2.35 -10.53
C PHE A 178 22.53 3.64 -11.28
N GLY A 179 22.69 3.60 -12.60
CA GLY A 179 22.94 4.78 -13.44
C GLY A 179 24.39 5.23 -13.50
N VAL A 180 25.36 4.37 -13.13
CA VAL A 180 26.78 4.66 -13.33
C VAL A 180 27.15 4.39 -14.79
N ILE A 181 27.49 5.44 -15.53
CA ILE A 181 27.95 5.34 -16.93
C ILE A 181 29.41 4.86 -16.95
N GLY A 182 29.70 3.82 -17.73
CA GLY A 182 31.06 3.29 -17.89
C GLY A 182 31.91 4.13 -18.85
N GLU A 183 33.24 4.03 -18.76
CA GLU A 183 34.17 4.67 -19.71
C GLU A 183 34.08 4.11 -21.15
N GLU A 184 33.33 3.01 -21.37
CA GLU A 184 33.19 2.32 -22.66
C GLU A 184 32.02 2.80 -23.53
N ASP A 185 31.12 3.64 -23.01
CA ASP A 185 30.05 4.30 -23.80
C ASP A 185 30.61 5.53 -24.54
N GLY A 186 31.64 5.27 -25.35
CA GLY A 186 32.23 6.26 -26.25
C GLY A 186 31.34 6.45 -27.48
N ASP A 187 30.38 7.37 -27.38
CA ASP A 187 29.80 8.22 -28.45
C ASP A 187 28.43 8.78 -28.00
N ILE A 188 28.36 9.37 -26.79
CA ILE A 188 27.14 10.03 -26.29
C ILE A 188 27.44 11.53 -26.13
N ASP A 189 26.59 12.38 -26.70
CA ASP A 189 26.76 13.83 -26.76
C ASP A 189 27.00 14.44 -25.37
N GLU A 190 28.23 14.93 -25.14
CA GLU A 190 28.83 15.27 -23.82
C GLU A 190 28.16 16.43 -23.04
N GLU A 191 27.06 17.01 -23.50
CA GLU A 191 26.45 18.21 -22.89
C GLU A 191 25.10 17.99 -22.18
N GLU A 192 24.35 16.91 -22.45
CA GLU A 192 23.02 16.68 -21.82
C GLU A 192 22.99 15.49 -20.82
N ASP A 193 23.73 14.40 -21.04
CA ASP A 193 23.63 13.18 -20.19
C ASP A 193 24.55 13.16 -18.95
N CYS A 194 25.59 13.99 -18.90
CA CYS A 194 26.45 14.08 -17.70
C CYS A 194 25.75 14.68 -16.48
N ALA A 195 24.59 15.33 -16.66
CA ALA A 195 23.81 15.90 -15.55
C ALA A 195 23.02 14.83 -14.75
N PHE A 196 22.84 13.62 -15.31
CA PHE A 196 22.04 12.54 -14.72
C PHE A 196 22.87 11.32 -14.30
N ALA A 197 24.17 11.29 -14.60
CA ALA A 197 25.03 10.17 -14.24
C ALA A 197 25.23 10.07 -12.72
N THR A 198 24.94 8.91 -12.16
CA THR A 198 25.12 8.61 -10.73
C THR A 198 26.60 8.37 -10.43
N SER A 199 27.08 8.87 -9.28
CA SER A 199 28.45 8.57 -8.84
C SER A 199 28.59 7.12 -8.36
N ALA A 200 29.77 6.51 -8.54
CA ALA A 200 30.02 5.14 -8.04
C ALA A 200 29.89 5.02 -6.50
N GLU A 201 30.02 6.13 -5.77
CA GLU A 201 29.80 6.17 -4.32
C GLU A 201 28.30 6.15 -3.98
N ASP A 202 27.49 6.96 -4.66
CA ASP A 202 26.04 6.99 -4.48
C ASP A 202 25.38 5.66 -4.85
N ALA A 203 25.79 5.07 -5.98
CA ALA A 203 25.36 3.75 -6.39
C ALA A 203 25.71 2.67 -5.34
N ARG A 204 26.91 2.74 -4.76
CA ARG A 204 27.32 1.82 -3.69
C ARG A 204 26.47 2.02 -2.43
N LEU A 205 26.16 3.25 -2.07
CA LEU A 205 25.30 3.54 -0.91
C LEU A 205 23.87 3.07 -1.14
N ALA A 206 23.30 3.29 -2.32
CA ALA A 206 21.98 2.82 -2.71
C ALA A 206 21.89 1.28 -2.68
N ALA A 207 22.85 0.58 -3.30
CA ALA A 207 22.92 -0.89 -3.25
C ALA A 207 23.05 -1.41 -1.81
N GLY A 208 23.86 -0.74 -0.99
CA GLY A 208 23.99 -1.02 0.44
C GLY A 208 22.69 -0.82 1.22
N ALA A 209 21.93 0.23 0.89
CA ALA A 209 20.63 0.52 1.49
C ALA A 209 19.58 -0.54 1.13
N LEU A 210 19.56 -1.03 -0.11
CA LEU A 210 18.69 -2.15 -0.51
C LEU A 210 19.04 -3.45 0.24
N MET A 211 20.34 -3.72 0.44
CA MET A 211 20.77 -4.87 1.24
C MET A 211 20.41 -4.75 2.71
N HIS A 212 20.55 -3.55 3.29
CA HIS A 212 20.10 -3.29 4.64
C HIS A 212 18.58 -3.42 4.77
N GLY A 213 17.84 -2.82 3.83
CA GLY A 213 16.39 -2.91 3.74
C GLY A 213 15.89 -4.34 3.59
N THR A 214 16.65 -5.24 2.96
CA THR A 214 16.30 -6.67 2.88
C THR A 214 16.20 -7.30 4.28
N HIS A 215 17.11 -6.96 5.20
CA HIS A 215 17.05 -7.47 6.57
C HIS A 215 15.84 -6.92 7.32
N LEU A 216 15.61 -5.61 7.24
CA LEU A 216 14.47 -4.95 7.88
C LEU A 216 13.15 -5.52 7.34
N LEU A 217 13.04 -5.64 6.02
CA LEU A 217 11.85 -6.13 5.36
C LEU A 217 11.45 -7.52 5.82
N VAL A 218 12.42 -8.43 5.97
CA VAL A 218 12.15 -9.79 6.46
C VAL A 218 11.74 -9.77 7.93
N ASP A 219 12.45 -9.02 8.79
CA ASP A 219 12.16 -8.94 10.22
C ASP A 219 10.78 -8.31 10.50
N GLU A 220 10.42 -7.27 9.77
CA GLU A 220 9.14 -6.56 9.86
C GLU A 220 7.99 -7.44 9.34
N LEU A 221 8.16 -8.17 8.22
CA LEU A 221 7.15 -9.11 7.76
C LEU A 221 6.91 -10.26 8.75
N PHE A 222 7.94 -10.70 9.49
CA PHE A 222 7.77 -11.66 10.59
C PHE A 222 6.94 -11.08 11.73
N GLN A 223 7.15 -9.80 12.07
CA GLN A 223 6.38 -9.11 13.11
C GLN A 223 4.92 -8.94 12.68
N ASP A 224 4.67 -8.48 11.46
CA ASP A 224 3.33 -8.33 10.90
C ASP A 224 2.58 -9.67 10.88
N LEU A 225 3.24 -10.73 10.41
CA LEU A 225 2.70 -12.09 10.43
C LEU A 225 2.38 -12.56 11.85
N GLN A 226 3.22 -12.22 12.83
CA GLN A 226 2.99 -12.57 14.22
C GLN A 226 1.75 -11.89 14.78
N ILE A 227 1.54 -10.60 14.47
CA ILE A 227 0.33 -9.85 14.86
C ILE A 227 -0.91 -10.51 14.26
N LEU A 228 -0.93 -10.71 12.93
CA LEU A 228 -2.06 -11.37 12.24
C LEU A 228 -2.36 -12.75 12.84
N ALA A 229 -1.33 -13.54 13.14
CA ALA A 229 -1.51 -14.90 13.66
C ALA A 229 -2.04 -14.94 15.10
N GLN A 230 -1.63 -13.99 15.95
CA GLN A 230 -2.09 -13.90 17.34
C GLN A 230 -3.54 -13.43 17.43
N HIS A 231 -3.87 -12.42 16.64
CA HIS A 231 -5.19 -11.78 16.68
C HIS A 231 -6.21 -12.45 15.75
N ARG A 232 -5.75 -13.33 14.83
CA ARG A 232 -6.59 -13.98 13.82
C ARG A 232 -7.45 -12.98 13.05
N THR A 233 -6.78 -11.92 12.62
CA THR A 233 -7.36 -10.75 11.96
C THR A 233 -6.76 -10.59 10.57
N THR A 234 -7.29 -9.63 9.83
CA THR A 234 -6.70 -9.08 8.61
C THR A 234 -6.06 -7.73 8.91
N VAL A 235 -5.31 -7.17 7.96
CA VAL A 235 -4.72 -5.83 8.15
C VAL A 235 -5.81 -4.79 8.39
N ALA A 236 -6.89 -4.82 7.61
CA ALA A 236 -7.98 -3.85 7.75
C ALA A 236 -8.79 -3.98 9.05
N GLU A 237 -8.90 -5.18 9.62
CA GLU A 237 -9.68 -5.43 10.86
C GLU A 237 -8.85 -5.25 12.14
N SER A 238 -7.53 -5.11 12.02
CA SER A 238 -6.63 -4.97 13.17
C SER A 238 -6.62 -3.55 13.74
N GLU A 239 -6.70 -3.44 15.07
CA GLU A 239 -6.42 -2.17 15.76
C GLU A 239 -4.91 -1.95 16.01
N GLN A 240 -4.08 -2.97 15.78
CA GLN A 240 -2.63 -2.89 15.93
C GLN A 240 -1.99 -2.39 14.63
N PRO A 241 -0.98 -1.50 14.71
CA PRO A 241 -0.27 -1.05 13.52
C PRO A 241 0.60 -2.16 12.93
N PHE A 242 0.73 -2.17 11.61
CA PHE A 242 1.67 -3.01 10.87
C PHE A 242 2.83 -2.20 10.30
N TRP A 243 3.97 -2.86 10.13
CA TRP A 243 5.20 -2.24 9.64
C TRP A 243 5.21 -2.12 8.12
N LEU A 244 4.79 -3.17 7.42
CA LEU A 244 4.89 -3.27 5.95
C LEU A 244 3.57 -3.56 5.29
N LEU A 245 2.72 -4.38 5.90
CA LEU A 245 1.47 -4.78 5.25
C LEU A 245 0.47 -3.63 5.09
N GLU A 246 0.60 -2.55 5.88
CA GLU A 246 -0.14 -1.29 5.68
C GLU A 246 0.36 -0.46 4.49
N GLY A 247 1.60 -0.70 4.03
CA GLY A 247 2.17 -0.05 2.84
C GLY A 247 1.77 -0.72 1.51
N LEU A 248 0.99 -1.80 1.58
CA LEU A 248 0.42 -2.46 0.41
C LEU A 248 -0.85 -1.74 -0.08
N PRO A 249 -1.32 -2.02 -1.30
CA PRO A 249 -2.52 -1.39 -1.84
C PRO A 249 -3.75 -1.54 -0.92
N GLY A 250 -4.21 -0.41 -0.36
CA GLY A 250 -5.22 -0.38 0.71
C GLY A 250 -6.55 -1.06 0.35
N ARG A 251 -6.94 -1.05 -0.94
CA ARG A 251 -8.18 -1.69 -1.43
C ARG A 251 -8.26 -3.19 -1.14
N TYR A 252 -7.12 -3.86 -0.93
CA TYR A 252 -7.05 -5.29 -0.64
C TYR A 252 -6.74 -5.60 0.85
N ALA A 253 -6.72 -4.60 1.74
CA ALA A 253 -6.29 -4.78 3.13
C ALA A 253 -7.09 -5.83 3.94
N LEU A 254 -8.36 -6.06 3.59
CA LEU A 254 -9.19 -7.14 4.16
C LEU A 254 -8.73 -8.55 3.75
N GLN A 255 -7.93 -8.66 2.71
CA GLN A 255 -7.42 -9.94 2.20
C GLN A 255 -6.00 -10.23 2.69
N TYR A 256 -5.37 -9.27 3.37
CA TYR A 256 -4.06 -9.41 3.99
C TYR A 256 -4.20 -10.14 5.32
N ASP A 257 -4.51 -11.42 5.24
CA ASP A 257 -4.61 -12.34 6.37
C ASP A 257 -3.27 -13.06 6.63
N VAL A 258 -3.28 -13.97 7.61
CA VAL A 258 -2.12 -14.82 7.94
C VAL A 258 -1.63 -15.65 6.75
N SER A 259 -2.52 -16.09 5.86
CA SER A 259 -2.16 -16.89 4.68
C SER A 259 -1.44 -16.02 3.65
N PHE A 260 -2.01 -14.86 3.34
CA PHE A 260 -1.40 -13.86 2.48
C PHE A 260 -0.02 -13.46 3.00
N ALA A 261 0.11 -13.08 4.27
CA ALA A 261 1.37 -12.63 4.86
C ALA A 261 2.46 -13.72 4.80
N ARG A 262 2.11 -15.01 4.98
CA ARG A 262 3.08 -16.11 4.80
C ARG A 262 3.55 -16.25 3.36
N ARG A 263 2.64 -16.14 2.38
CA ARG A 263 2.99 -16.21 0.95
C ARG A 263 3.86 -15.01 0.55
N PHE A 264 3.50 -13.82 1.04
CA PHE A 264 4.24 -12.58 0.80
C PHE A 264 5.64 -12.61 1.41
N LEU A 265 5.78 -13.06 2.66
CA LEU A 265 7.09 -13.29 3.30
C LEU A 265 7.97 -14.27 2.52
N VAL A 266 7.42 -15.40 2.07
CA VAL A 266 8.18 -16.36 1.27
C VAL A 266 8.57 -15.77 -0.09
N THR A 267 7.70 -14.97 -0.70
CA THR A 267 7.99 -14.23 -1.93
C THR A 267 9.16 -13.27 -1.72
N ALA A 268 9.15 -12.50 -0.64
CA ALA A 268 10.24 -11.60 -0.28
C ALA A 268 11.56 -12.31 -0.07
N ILE A 269 11.57 -13.42 0.66
CA ILE A 269 12.76 -14.25 0.87
C ILE A 269 13.27 -14.80 -0.46
N ALA A 270 12.39 -15.30 -1.32
CA ALA A 270 12.78 -15.86 -2.62
C ALA A 270 13.38 -14.79 -3.54
N LEU A 271 12.74 -13.61 -3.63
CA LEU A 271 13.21 -12.48 -4.44
C LEU A 271 14.59 -12.01 -3.98
N THR A 272 14.74 -11.71 -2.69
CA THR A 272 15.99 -11.19 -2.11
C THR A 272 17.12 -12.24 -2.13
N THR A 273 16.78 -13.54 -2.08
CA THR A 273 17.75 -14.60 -2.36
C THR A 273 18.27 -14.54 -3.80
N ARG A 274 17.42 -14.26 -4.79
CA ARG A 274 17.87 -14.11 -6.18
C ARG A 274 18.77 -12.88 -6.37
N PHE A 275 18.45 -11.78 -5.70
CA PHE A 275 19.28 -10.57 -5.69
C PHE A 275 20.67 -10.84 -5.12
N THR A 276 20.75 -11.56 -3.99
CA THR A 276 22.02 -11.81 -3.28
C THR A 276 22.83 -12.96 -3.88
N HIS A 277 22.17 -13.96 -4.46
CA HIS A 277 22.83 -15.08 -5.13
C HIS A 277 23.38 -14.68 -6.52
N GLY A 278 22.80 -13.66 -7.15
CA GLY A 278 23.16 -13.23 -8.50
C GLY A 278 22.46 -14.00 -9.62
N SER A 279 21.32 -14.62 -9.31
CA SER A 279 20.50 -15.38 -10.27
C SER A 279 19.19 -14.67 -10.64
N PHE A 280 19.05 -13.40 -10.28
CA PHE A 280 17.93 -12.58 -10.72
C PHE A 280 18.02 -12.34 -12.23
N GLN A 281 16.86 -12.32 -12.88
CA GLN A 281 16.72 -12.02 -14.31
C GLN A 281 15.61 -11.00 -14.50
N HIS A 282 14.48 -11.25 -13.85
CA HIS A 282 13.29 -10.42 -13.87
C HIS A 282 12.42 -10.72 -12.64
N LEU A 283 11.52 -9.80 -12.31
CA LEU A 283 10.41 -10.04 -11.39
C LEU A 283 9.50 -11.11 -12.00
N SER A 284 8.79 -11.87 -11.18
CA SER A 284 8.11 -13.10 -11.61
C SER A 284 6.60 -12.97 -11.54
N CYS A 285 6.10 -12.14 -10.65
CA CYS A 285 4.70 -11.87 -10.41
C CYS A 285 4.51 -10.53 -9.68
N VAL A 286 3.28 -10.02 -9.62
CA VAL A 286 2.93 -8.75 -8.96
C VAL A 286 3.39 -8.70 -7.50
N ALA A 287 3.34 -9.83 -6.78
CA ALA A 287 3.81 -9.86 -5.39
C ALA A 287 5.32 -9.55 -5.28
N GLU A 288 6.14 -9.92 -6.27
CA GLU A 288 7.57 -9.53 -6.27
C GLU A 288 7.77 -8.04 -6.59
N GLU A 289 6.92 -7.46 -7.43
CA GLU A 289 6.89 -6.01 -7.69
C GLU A 289 6.55 -5.23 -6.43
N LEU A 290 5.49 -5.65 -5.71
CA LEU A 290 5.11 -5.03 -4.45
C LEU A 290 6.20 -5.17 -3.37
N VAL A 291 6.89 -6.32 -3.29
CA VAL A 291 8.04 -6.46 -2.39
C VAL A 291 9.16 -5.49 -2.78
N LEU A 292 9.48 -5.35 -4.06
CA LEU A 292 10.50 -4.43 -4.53
C LEU A 292 10.15 -2.98 -4.17
N ARG A 293 8.89 -2.59 -4.32
CA ARG A 293 8.39 -1.28 -3.91
C ARG A 293 8.64 -1.03 -2.43
N LEU A 294 8.18 -1.94 -1.56
CA LEU A 294 8.39 -1.82 -0.11
C LEU A 294 9.88 -1.78 0.24
N LEU A 295 10.71 -2.55 -0.46
CA LEU A 295 12.16 -2.55 -0.28
C LEU A 295 12.80 -1.20 -0.65
N LEU A 296 12.36 -0.58 -1.74
CA LEU A 296 12.80 0.74 -2.17
C LEU A 296 12.38 1.81 -1.16
N GLU A 297 11.15 1.76 -0.66
CA GLU A 297 10.65 2.66 0.38
C GLU A 297 11.45 2.52 1.69
N GLN A 298 11.78 1.29 2.09
CA GLN A 298 12.65 1.00 3.24
C GLN A 298 14.08 1.53 3.05
N ALA A 299 14.65 1.36 1.86
CA ALA A 299 15.98 1.89 1.54
C ALA A 299 16.00 3.43 1.57
N LYS A 300 15.00 4.09 0.98
CA LYS A 300 14.84 5.55 1.01
C LYS A 300 14.68 6.05 2.44
N SER A 301 13.83 5.41 3.24
CA SER A 301 13.60 5.75 4.65
C SER A 301 14.86 5.59 5.49
N THR A 302 15.63 4.52 5.28
CA THR A 302 16.92 4.30 5.95
C THR A 302 17.90 5.41 5.61
N LEU A 303 18.05 5.73 4.32
CA LEU A 303 18.96 6.80 3.89
C LEU A 303 18.55 8.16 4.46
N ASP A 304 17.25 8.49 4.45
CA ASP A 304 16.75 9.75 5.00
C ASP A 304 17.00 9.87 6.51
N LEU A 305 16.72 8.80 7.27
CA LEU A 305 16.94 8.74 8.72
C LEU A 305 18.36 9.12 9.13
N TYR A 306 19.36 8.75 8.31
CA TYR A 306 20.78 9.04 8.57
C TYR A 306 21.32 10.24 7.78
N GLY A 307 20.46 10.99 7.08
CA GLY A 307 20.85 12.14 6.26
C GLY A 307 21.75 11.76 5.07
N LEU A 308 21.53 10.57 4.51
CA LEU A 308 22.25 10.00 3.37
C LEU A 308 21.39 9.94 2.10
N LEU A 309 20.12 10.36 2.17
CA LEU A 309 19.23 10.50 1.01
C LEU A 309 19.51 11.86 0.34
N GLU A 310 20.59 11.89 -0.42
CA GLU A 310 21.01 13.03 -1.23
C GLU A 310 20.49 12.85 -2.67
N SER A 311 20.62 13.87 -3.52
CA SER A 311 20.16 13.79 -4.91
C SER A 311 20.79 12.63 -5.68
N GLY A 312 22.07 12.33 -5.40
CA GLY A 312 22.79 11.22 -6.03
C GLY A 312 22.25 9.86 -5.62
N THR A 313 22.06 9.60 -4.32
CA THR A 313 21.51 8.32 -3.84
C THR A 313 20.04 8.13 -4.16
N SER A 314 19.25 9.21 -4.22
CA SER A 314 17.88 9.14 -4.74
C SER A 314 17.86 8.75 -6.21
N SER A 315 18.65 9.45 -7.05
CA SER A 315 18.73 9.15 -8.50
C SER A 315 19.24 7.73 -8.76
N ALA A 316 20.14 7.23 -7.92
CA ALA A 316 20.62 5.86 -7.98
C ALA A 316 19.50 4.82 -7.75
N LEU A 317 18.65 5.06 -6.75
CA LEU A 317 17.53 4.17 -6.43
C LEU A 317 16.42 4.25 -7.50
N ASP A 318 16.18 5.43 -8.05
CA ASP A 318 15.22 5.63 -9.13
C ASP A 318 15.72 4.93 -10.42
N SER A 319 17.01 5.10 -10.76
CA SER A 319 17.65 4.38 -11.88
C SER A 319 17.60 2.86 -11.73
N PHE A 320 17.69 2.37 -10.50
CA PHE A 320 17.55 0.95 -10.20
C PHE A 320 16.11 0.46 -10.37
N ALA A 321 15.14 1.23 -9.89
CA ALA A 321 13.72 0.90 -10.09
C ALA A 321 13.38 0.82 -11.58
N ASP A 322 13.78 1.83 -12.36
CA ASP A 322 13.52 1.91 -13.81
C ASP A 322 14.10 0.73 -14.60
N GLN A 323 15.20 0.13 -14.13
CA GLN A 323 15.84 -1.00 -14.80
C GLN A 323 15.34 -2.36 -14.33
N VAL A 324 14.77 -2.46 -13.13
CA VAL A 324 14.32 -3.74 -12.55
C VAL A 324 12.84 -3.98 -12.82
N TYR A 325 12.01 -2.93 -12.81
CA TYR A 325 10.63 -3.03 -13.27
C TYR A 325 10.58 -3.13 -14.80
N GLU A 326 9.72 -4.00 -15.32
CA GLU A 326 9.48 -4.12 -16.77
C GLU A 326 8.42 -3.13 -17.25
N ASP A 327 7.49 -2.78 -16.37
CA ASP A 327 6.39 -1.83 -16.55
C ASP A 327 6.01 -1.21 -15.19
N MET A 328 5.08 -0.26 -15.22
CA MET A 328 4.57 0.44 -14.04
C MET A 328 3.15 -0.02 -13.68
N ASP A 329 2.72 -1.20 -14.13
CA ASP A 329 1.32 -1.64 -13.97
C ASP A 329 0.96 -1.77 -12.48
N HIS A 330 1.91 -2.25 -11.66
CA HIS A 330 1.75 -2.36 -10.21
C HIS A 330 1.44 -1.03 -9.49
N GLU A 331 1.75 0.13 -10.10
CA GLU A 331 1.43 1.44 -9.53
C GLU A 331 -0.08 1.70 -9.56
N TRP A 332 -0.81 1.17 -10.55
CA TRP A 332 -2.26 1.37 -10.65
C TRP A 332 -3.03 0.69 -9.52
N LEU A 333 -2.43 -0.33 -8.88
CA LEU A 333 -3.00 -0.94 -7.67
C LEU A 333 -3.16 0.09 -6.54
N TYR A 334 -2.35 1.14 -6.54
CA TYR A 334 -2.41 2.24 -5.57
C TYR A 334 -3.28 3.42 -6.04
N ASP A 335 -3.72 3.45 -7.30
CA ASP A 335 -4.56 4.52 -7.85
C ASP A 335 -6.05 4.16 -7.75
N ASP A 336 -6.76 4.82 -6.82
CA ASP A 336 -8.20 4.63 -6.61
C ASP A 336 -9.03 4.97 -7.87
N ALA A 337 -8.50 5.76 -8.82
CA ALA A 337 -9.18 6.08 -10.07
C ALA A 337 -9.12 4.96 -11.14
N ALA A 338 -8.26 3.96 -10.95
CA ALA A 338 -8.13 2.79 -11.84
C ALA A 338 -9.02 1.60 -11.41
N ASP A 339 -9.90 1.81 -10.43
CA ASP A 339 -10.75 0.76 -9.88
C ASP A 339 -11.76 0.21 -10.92
N GLY A 340 -11.86 -1.12 -11.02
CA GLY A 340 -12.70 -1.84 -11.99
C GLY A 340 -12.04 -2.18 -13.35
N ILE A 341 -10.87 -1.62 -13.66
CA ILE A 341 -10.10 -1.93 -14.87
C ILE A 341 -9.32 -3.26 -14.71
N ASP A 342 -8.98 -3.62 -13.48
CA ASP A 342 -8.13 -4.77 -13.10
C ASP A 342 -8.78 -6.16 -13.20
N GLU A 343 -10.10 -6.23 -13.17
CA GLU A 343 -10.84 -7.50 -13.22
C GLU A 343 -11.29 -7.86 -14.64
N GLU A 344 -11.13 -6.94 -15.60
CA GLU A 344 -11.58 -7.14 -16.97
C GLU A 344 -10.54 -7.91 -17.80
N SER A 345 -10.82 -9.18 -18.07
CA SER A 345 -10.04 -10.07 -18.95
C SER A 345 -9.72 -9.49 -20.35
N ALA A 346 -10.33 -8.36 -20.73
CA ALA A 346 -10.10 -7.68 -22.00
C ALA A 346 -8.68 -7.05 -22.10
N LEU A 347 -8.07 -6.64 -20.98
CA LEU A 347 -6.76 -5.97 -20.93
C LEU A 347 -5.57 -6.91 -21.11
N ALA A 348 -5.74 -8.21 -20.85
CA ALA A 348 -4.73 -9.22 -21.20
C ALA A 348 -4.40 -9.21 -22.71
N SER A 349 -5.33 -8.76 -23.56
CA SER A 349 -5.11 -8.58 -25.01
C SER A 349 -4.28 -7.34 -25.35
N LEU A 350 -4.08 -6.43 -24.39
CA LEU A 350 -3.28 -5.21 -24.47
C LEU A 350 -1.91 -5.35 -23.78
N GLY A 351 -1.61 -6.52 -23.20
CA GLY A 351 -0.33 -6.81 -22.56
C GLY A 351 -0.25 -6.47 -21.06
N VAL A 352 -1.34 -5.99 -20.47
CA VAL A 352 -1.44 -5.70 -19.03
C VAL A 352 -1.57 -6.99 -18.23
N ALA A 353 -0.80 -7.13 -17.15
CA ALA A 353 -0.84 -8.32 -16.31
C ALA A 353 -2.19 -8.46 -15.58
N PRO A 354 -2.65 -9.69 -15.25
CA PRO A 354 -3.83 -9.84 -14.41
C PRO A 354 -3.51 -9.32 -13.00
N MET A 355 -4.23 -8.28 -12.57
CA MET A 355 -3.87 -7.49 -11.38
C MET A 355 -4.78 -7.73 -10.17
N GLY A 356 -5.85 -8.51 -10.32
CA GLY A 356 -6.64 -8.99 -9.19
C GLY A 356 -5.80 -9.78 -8.18
N ILE A 357 -6.03 -9.59 -6.89
CA ILE A 357 -5.22 -10.17 -5.80
C ILE A 357 -4.95 -11.69 -5.90
N LYS A 358 -5.86 -12.47 -6.52
CA LYS A 358 -5.68 -13.90 -6.74
C LYS A 358 -4.51 -14.23 -7.67
N SER A 359 -4.20 -13.36 -8.63
CA SER A 359 -3.07 -13.52 -9.56
C SER A 359 -1.76 -12.97 -9.03
N TRP A 360 -1.72 -12.31 -7.87
CA TRP A 360 -0.49 -11.65 -7.39
C TRP A 360 0.71 -12.58 -7.21
N PHE A 361 0.46 -13.84 -6.87
CA PHE A 361 1.50 -14.87 -6.72
C PHE A 361 1.58 -15.83 -7.91
N THR A 362 0.88 -15.51 -9.00
CA THR A 362 0.92 -16.29 -10.25
C THR A 362 2.03 -15.76 -11.13
N PRO A 363 2.91 -16.63 -11.68
CA PRO A 363 3.94 -16.18 -12.61
C PRO A 363 3.34 -15.45 -13.82
N PHE A 364 3.94 -14.34 -14.25
CA PHE A 364 3.47 -13.59 -15.42
C PHE A 364 3.50 -14.42 -16.72
N ASN A 365 4.40 -15.39 -16.82
CA ASN A 365 4.45 -16.36 -17.92
C ASN A 365 5.12 -17.67 -17.48
N GLU A 366 5.00 -18.73 -18.30
CA GLU A 366 5.52 -20.08 -18.02
C GLU A 366 7.05 -20.14 -17.81
N GLY A 367 7.79 -19.11 -18.25
CA GLY A 367 9.24 -19.00 -18.06
C GLY A 367 9.64 -18.43 -16.71
N ARG A 368 8.71 -17.82 -15.96
CA ARG A 368 8.99 -17.21 -14.65
C ARG A 368 8.73 -18.20 -13.52
N TYR A 369 9.56 -18.14 -12.48
CA TYR A 369 9.49 -19.03 -11.34
C TYR A 369 8.99 -18.29 -10.11
N VAL A 370 7.93 -18.79 -9.49
CA VAL A 370 7.47 -18.37 -8.16
C VAL A 370 7.66 -19.53 -7.19
N HIS A 371 8.04 -19.23 -5.95
CA HIS A 371 8.28 -20.26 -4.93
C HIS A 371 7.00 -21.12 -4.71
N PRO A 372 7.09 -22.46 -4.64
CA PRO A 372 5.93 -23.36 -4.56
C PRO A 372 4.99 -23.13 -3.38
N TYR A 373 5.49 -22.55 -2.29
CA TYR A 373 4.66 -22.16 -1.14
C TYR A 373 3.83 -20.89 -1.40
N ALA A 374 4.37 -19.95 -2.18
CA ALA A 374 3.66 -18.72 -2.54
C ALA A 374 2.63 -18.97 -3.66
N PHE A 375 2.94 -19.91 -4.55
CA PHE A 375 2.04 -20.35 -5.61
C PHE A 375 0.93 -21.27 -5.05
N ASP A 376 -0.33 -20.86 -5.19
CA ASP A 376 -1.46 -21.68 -4.75
C ASP A 376 -1.90 -22.62 -5.88
N ALA A 377 -1.38 -23.86 -5.88
CA ALA A 377 -1.71 -24.86 -6.88
C ALA A 377 -3.16 -25.39 -6.78
N GLN A 378 -3.91 -25.06 -5.72
CA GLN A 378 -5.25 -25.61 -5.48
C GLN A 378 -6.37 -24.99 -6.33
N GLU A 379 -6.18 -23.81 -6.93
CA GLU A 379 -7.21 -23.20 -7.81
C GLU A 379 -7.13 -23.68 -9.29
N GLY A 380 -5.99 -24.24 -9.71
CA GLY A 380 -5.77 -24.73 -11.09
C GLY A 380 -6.33 -26.14 -11.37
N ALA A 381 -6.60 -26.94 -10.35
CA ALA A 381 -7.01 -28.34 -10.50
C ALA A 381 -8.52 -28.54 -10.75
N GLY A 382 -9.29 -27.46 -10.93
CA GLY A 382 -10.74 -27.48 -11.19
C GLY A 382 -11.13 -27.41 -12.66
N ARG A 383 -10.17 -27.41 -13.60
CA ARG A 383 -10.43 -27.40 -15.05
C ARG A 383 -9.60 -28.49 -15.76
N GLU A 384 -10.05 -29.73 -15.63
CA GLU A 384 -9.87 -30.77 -16.66
C GLU A 384 -11.20 -31.43 -17.00
#